data_AF-A0A350YZN9-F1
#
_entry.id   AF-A0A350YZN9-F1
#
_cell.length_a   1.000
_cell.length_b   1.000
_cell.length_c   1.000
_cell.angle_alpha   90.00
_cell.angle_beta   90.00
_cell.angle_gamma   90.00
#
_symmetry.space_group_name_H-M   'P 1'
#
loop_
_entity.id
_entity.type
_entity.pdbx_description
1 polymer ?
#
loop_
_entity_poly.entity_id
_entity_poly.type
_entity_poly.pdbx_seq_one_letter_code
_entity_poly.pdbx_strand_id
1 'polypeptide(L)'
;MENNKKFPRIPFDIKKTGLVVAAVILFFLVLDLNNRLNELSRLSEQENKALTVVAELQTTLDFLETQVAFANSEGAVEQWAYNEGHMARPGEKLIIPLSPAGTTPLPVFESTPIPTQVPNWQIWLALLSGK
;
A
#
# COMPACT_ATOMS: atom_id res chain seq x y z
N MET A 1 15.69 0.18 -82.72
CA MET A 1 16.60 0.90 -81.80
C MET A 1 16.41 0.29 -80.43
N GLU A 2 17.39 -0.45 -79.94
CA GLU A 2 17.28 -1.32 -78.76
C GLU A 2 17.43 -0.54 -77.44
N ASN A 3 16.56 -0.86 -76.48
CA ASN A 3 16.46 -0.22 -75.18
C ASN A 3 17.37 -0.93 -74.17
N ASN A 4 18.55 -0.40 -73.89
CA ASN A 4 19.48 -0.96 -72.90
C ASN A 4 19.32 -0.28 -71.53
N LYS A 5 18.39 -0.77 -70.69
CA LYS A 5 18.31 -0.39 -69.27
C LYS A 5 19.36 -1.19 -68.49
N LYS A 6 20.51 -0.56 -68.21
CA LYS A 6 21.55 -1.13 -67.34
C LYS A 6 21.13 -0.93 -65.88
N PHE A 7 20.78 -2.01 -65.19
CA PHE A 7 20.58 -1.98 -63.74
C PHE A 7 21.95 -1.87 -63.03
N PRO A 8 22.13 -0.94 -62.09
CA PRO A 8 23.39 -0.75 -61.39
C PRO A 8 23.69 -1.96 -60.49
N ARG A 9 24.90 -2.54 -60.64
CA ARG A 9 25.40 -3.61 -59.76
C ARG A 9 25.90 -2.98 -58.47
N ILE A 10 25.15 -3.14 -57.39
CA ILE A 10 25.55 -2.71 -56.05
C ILE A 10 26.70 -3.63 -55.60
N PRO A 11 27.89 -3.10 -55.26
CA PRO A 11 28.97 -3.91 -54.72
C PRO A 11 28.64 -4.30 -53.27
N PHE A 12 28.13 -5.51 -53.06
CA PHE A 12 27.84 -6.02 -51.72
C PHE A 12 29.14 -6.45 -51.04
N ASP A 13 29.63 -5.62 -50.11
CA ASP A 13 30.66 -6.02 -49.16
C ASP A 13 30.04 -6.96 -48.11
N ILE A 14 30.35 -8.26 -48.20
CA ILE A 14 29.79 -9.32 -47.33
C ILE A 14 30.01 -8.99 -45.84
N LYS A 15 31.17 -8.41 -45.49
CA LYS A 15 31.51 -8.00 -44.11
C LYS A 15 30.60 -6.88 -43.59
N LYS A 16 30.30 -5.88 -44.44
CA LYS A 16 29.42 -4.76 -44.08
C LYS A 16 27.96 -5.22 -43.98
N THR A 17 27.55 -6.10 -44.88
CA THR A 17 26.20 -6.68 -44.90
C THR A 17 25.96 -7.53 -43.65
N GLY A 18 26.93 -8.36 -43.23
CA GLY A 18 26.82 -9.14 -42.00
C GLY A 18 26.70 -8.28 -40.73
N LEU A 19 27.45 -7.17 -40.66
CA LEU A 19 27.36 -6.23 -39.54
C LEU A 19 25.97 -5.56 -39.48
N VAL A 20 25.42 -5.16 -40.62
CA VAL A 20 24.07 -4.58 -40.69
C VAL A 20 23.01 -5.60 -40.25
N VAL A 21 23.10 -6.86 -40.70
CA VAL A 21 22.18 -7.92 -40.28
C VAL A 21 22.26 -8.16 -38.77
N ALA A 22 23.47 -8.24 -38.22
CA ALA A 22 23.67 -8.39 -36.78
C ALA A 22 23.09 -7.21 -35.98
N ALA A 23 23.27 -5.97 -36.47
CA ALA A 23 22.70 -4.78 -35.84
C ALA A 23 21.16 -4.79 -35.86
N VAL A 24 20.55 -5.23 -36.95
CA VAL A 24 19.08 -5.36 -37.06
C VAL A 24 18.56 -6.40 -36.07
N ILE A 25 19.21 -7.57 -35.97
CA ILE A 25 18.84 -8.61 -35.02
C ILE A 25 18.94 -8.09 -33.58
N LEU A 26 20.05 -7.41 -33.26
CA LEU A 26 20.27 -6.85 -31.93
C LEU A 26 19.21 -5.80 -31.60
N PHE A 27 18.84 -4.95 -32.56
CA PHE A 27 17.79 -3.96 -32.40
C PHE A 27 16.45 -4.62 -32.03
N PHE A 28 16.03 -5.65 -32.76
CA PHE A 28 14.80 -6.38 -32.43
C PHE A 28 14.86 -7.08 -31.07
N LEU A 29 16.01 -7.63 -30.69
CA LEU A 29 16.20 -8.28 -29.40
C LEU A 29 16.05 -7.28 -28.25
N VAL A 30 16.65 -6.09 -28.38
CA VAL A 30 16.51 -5.03 -27.36
C VAL A 30 15.06 -4.55 -27.26
N LEU A 31 14.35 -4.43 -28.38
CA LEU A 31 12.92 -4.07 -28.37
C LEU A 31 12.05 -5.13 -27.68
N ASP A 32 12.25 -6.42 -27.99
CA ASP A 32 11.50 -7.51 -27.35
C ASP A 32 11.81 -7.60 -25.86
N LEU A 33 13.08 -7.48 -25.48
CA LEU A 33 13.48 -7.46 -24.08
C LEU A 33 12.86 -6.29 -23.33
N ASN A 34 12.88 -5.08 -23.90
CA ASN A 34 12.29 -3.90 -23.28
C ASN A 34 10.77 -4.10 -23.07
N ASN A 35 10.06 -4.61 -24.08
CA ASN A 35 8.63 -4.92 -23.95
C ASN A 35 8.36 -5.94 -22.84
N ARG A 36 9.15 -7.00 -22.75
CA ARG A 36 9.02 -8.02 -21.69
C ARG A 36 9.30 -7.45 -20.30
N LEU A 37 10.32 -6.61 -20.17
CA LEU A 37 10.66 -5.96 -18.90
C LEU A 37 9.57 -4.99 -18.45
N ASN A 38 9.01 -4.20 -19.36
CA ASN A 38 7.91 -3.29 -19.04
C ASN A 38 6.66 -4.06 -18.60
N GLU A 39 6.33 -5.15 -19.30
CA GLU A 39 5.20 -5.99 -18.93
C GLU A 39 5.42 -6.67 -17.58
N LEU A 40 6.61 -7.22 -17.32
CA LEU A 40 6.98 -7.79 -16.04
C LEU A 40 6.90 -6.77 -14.91
N SER A 41 7.42 -5.56 -15.13
CA SER A 41 7.38 -4.46 -14.15
C SER A 41 5.92 -4.10 -13.83
N ARG A 42 5.08 -3.97 -14.85
CA ARG A 42 3.65 -3.68 -14.71
C ARG A 42 2.94 -4.77 -13.90
N LEU A 43 3.18 -6.05 -14.23
CA LEU A 43 2.57 -7.18 -13.53
C LEU A 43 3.03 -7.25 -12.07
N SER A 44 4.32 -7.04 -11.82
CA SER A 44 4.87 -7.03 -10.45
C SER A 44 4.29 -5.88 -9.62
N GLU A 45 4.11 -4.69 -10.19
CA GLU A 45 3.43 -3.59 -9.50
C GLU A 45 1.97 -3.91 -9.18
N GLN A 46 1.25 -4.59 -10.08
CA GLN A 46 -0.13 -5.01 -9.85
C GLN A 46 -0.22 -6.06 -8.76
N GLU A 47 0.67 -7.05 -8.78
CA GLU A 47 0.79 -8.07 -7.74
C GLU A 47 1.06 -7.45 -6.37
N ASN A 48 2.06 -6.56 -6.27
CA ASN A 48 2.41 -5.89 -5.02
C ASN A 48 1.24 -5.06 -4.45
N LYS A 49 0.48 -4.36 -5.31
CA LYS A 49 -0.72 -3.64 -4.91
C LYS A 49 -1.78 -4.60 -4.36
N ALA A 50 -2.04 -5.72 -5.05
CA ALA A 50 -2.99 -6.71 -4.60
C ALA A 50 -2.60 -7.32 -3.25
N LEU A 51 -1.33 -7.70 -3.08
CA LEU A 51 -0.81 -8.23 -1.81
C LEU A 51 -0.94 -7.24 -0.66
N THR A 52 -0.70 -5.94 -0.92
CA THR A 52 -0.88 -4.89 0.09
C THR A 52 -2.33 -4.81 0.55
N VAL A 53 -3.28 -4.81 -0.39
CA VAL A 53 -4.72 -4.79 -0.08
C VAL A 53 -5.13 -6.03 0.72
N VAL A 54 -4.66 -7.21 0.32
CA VAL A 54 -4.95 -8.45 1.04
C VAL A 54 -4.41 -8.42 2.47
N ALA A 55 -3.19 -7.92 2.68
CA ALA A 55 -2.60 -7.80 4.01
C ALA A 55 -3.38 -6.84 4.92
N GLU A 56 -3.83 -5.70 4.38
CA GLU A 56 -4.66 -4.73 5.11
C GLU A 56 -6.02 -5.34 5.49
N LEU A 57 -6.66 -6.04 4.55
CA LEU A 57 -7.93 -6.74 4.81
C LEU A 57 -7.75 -7.83 5.85
N GLN A 58 -6.69 -8.64 5.79
CA GLN A 58 -6.43 -9.68 6.77
C GLN A 58 -6.24 -9.08 8.18
N THR A 59 -5.45 -8.01 8.29
CA THR A 59 -5.26 -7.30 9.57
C THR A 59 -6.58 -6.78 10.12
N THR A 60 -7.43 -6.23 9.25
CA THR A 60 -8.76 -5.74 9.63
C THR A 60 -9.66 -6.88 10.08
N LEU A 61 -9.64 -8.02 9.39
CA LEU A 61 -10.41 -9.21 9.74
C LEU A 61 -9.98 -9.76 11.10
N ASP A 62 -8.68 -9.91 11.35
CA ASP A 62 -8.15 -10.41 12.63
C ASP A 62 -8.59 -9.50 13.80
N PHE A 63 -8.56 -8.19 13.60
CA PHE A 63 -9.04 -7.22 14.58
C PHE A 63 -10.55 -7.33 14.82
N LEU A 64 -11.34 -7.47 13.74
CA LEU A 64 -12.79 -7.63 13.83
C LEU A 64 -13.17 -8.96 14.50
N GLU A 65 -12.47 -10.04 14.19
CA GLU A 65 -12.67 -11.34 14.81
C GLU A 65 -12.41 -11.28 16.31
N THR A 66 -11.34 -10.59 16.73
CA THR A 66 -11.05 -10.35 18.15
C THR A 66 -12.18 -9.58 18.84
N GLN A 67 -12.71 -8.53 18.21
CA GLN A 67 -13.83 -7.76 18.77
C GLN A 67 -15.11 -8.60 18.86
N VAL A 68 -15.41 -9.40 17.84
CA VAL A 68 -16.56 -10.31 17.84
C VAL A 68 -16.40 -11.36 18.94
N ALA A 69 -15.21 -11.94 19.12
CA ALA A 69 -14.93 -12.89 20.19
C ALA A 69 -15.15 -12.26 21.58
N PHE A 70 -14.65 -11.03 21.80
CA PHE A 70 -14.91 -10.30 23.04
C PHE A 70 -16.40 -10.02 23.25
N ALA A 71 -17.09 -9.51 22.22
CA ALA A 71 -18.52 -9.19 22.30
C ALA A 71 -19.40 -10.41 22.65
N ASN A 72 -18.98 -11.61 22.26
CA ASN A 72 -19.65 -12.87 22.62
C ASN A 72 -19.21 -13.46 23.97
N SER A 73 -18.26 -12.83 24.66
CA SER A 73 -17.74 -13.32 25.94
C SER A 73 -18.54 -12.82 27.14
N GLU A 74 -18.48 -13.54 28.26
CA GLU A 74 -19.05 -13.09 29.54
C GLU A 74 -18.44 -11.76 30.01
N GLY A 75 -17.17 -11.50 29.69
CA GLY A 75 -16.49 -10.26 30.02
C GLY A 75 -17.16 -9.03 29.39
N ALA A 76 -17.69 -9.14 28.18
CA ALA A 76 -18.45 -8.04 27.56
C ALA A 76 -19.80 -7.82 28.26
N VAL A 77 -20.47 -8.88 28.70
CA VAL A 77 -21.70 -8.77 29.49
C VAL A 77 -21.43 -8.10 30.83
N GLU A 78 -20.33 -8.47 31.50
CA GLU A 78 -19.92 -7.87 32.77
C GLU A 78 -19.53 -6.39 32.62
N GLN A 79 -18.74 -6.05 31.60
CA GLN A 79 -18.37 -4.68 31.25
C GLN A 79 -19.63 -3.82 31.07
N TRP A 80 -20.60 -4.30 30.30
CA TRP A 80 -21.87 -3.62 30.11
C TRP A 80 -22.66 -3.51 31.41
N ALA A 81 -22.73 -4.57 32.19
CA ALA A 81 -23.48 -4.60 33.45
C ALA A 81 -22.98 -3.54 34.43
N TYR A 82 -21.67 -3.34 34.57
CA TYR A 82 -21.11 -2.30 35.45
C TYR A 82 -21.24 -0.89 34.89
N ASN A 83 -20.88 -0.69 33.62
CA ASN A 83 -20.73 0.66 33.07
C ASN A 83 -22.07 1.24 32.62
N GLU A 84 -22.85 0.48 31.86
CA GLU A 84 -24.12 0.93 31.28
C GLU A 84 -25.32 0.46 32.11
N GLY A 85 -25.27 -0.77 32.63
CA GLY A 85 -26.36 -1.37 33.41
C GLY A 85 -26.42 -0.90 34.87
N HIS A 86 -25.35 -0.28 35.37
CA HIS A 86 -25.17 0.09 36.79
C HIS A 86 -25.49 -1.05 37.77
N MET A 87 -25.27 -2.28 37.34
CA MET A 87 -25.43 -3.50 38.13
C MET A 87 -24.15 -3.76 38.92
N ALA A 88 -24.28 -4.36 40.10
CA ALA A 88 -23.15 -4.76 40.94
C ALA A 88 -23.37 -6.18 41.44
N ARG A 89 -22.30 -6.95 41.66
CA ARG A 89 -22.41 -8.31 42.20
C ARG A 89 -22.81 -8.27 43.68
N PRO A 90 -23.40 -9.35 44.21
CA PRO A 90 -23.71 -9.43 45.63
C PRO A 90 -22.45 -9.22 46.50
N GLY A 91 -22.49 -8.21 47.38
CA GLY A 91 -21.36 -7.83 48.25
C GLY A 91 -20.54 -6.64 47.77
N GLU A 92 -20.70 -6.21 46.51
CA GLU A 92 -20.09 -5.00 45.98
C GLU A 92 -20.91 -3.76 46.34
N LYS A 93 -20.24 -2.61 46.51
CA LYS A 93 -20.89 -1.32 46.73
C LYS A 93 -20.63 -0.43 45.51
N LEU A 94 -21.68 -0.16 44.75
CA LEU A 94 -21.63 0.83 43.67
C LEU A 94 -21.46 2.22 44.28
N ILE A 95 -20.35 2.88 43.96
CA ILE A 95 -20.05 4.24 44.41
C ILE A 95 -20.10 5.15 43.18
N ILE A 96 -21.05 6.08 43.17
CA ILE A 96 -21.14 7.12 42.13
C ILE A 96 -20.54 8.40 42.73
N PRO A 97 -19.37 8.86 42.26
CA PRO A 97 -18.78 10.09 42.76
C PRO A 97 -19.66 11.27 42.36
N LEU A 98 -20.19 11.99 43.34
CA LEU A 98 -20.86 13.27 43.11
C LEU A 98 -19.83 14.38 43.31
N SER A 99 -19.71 15.27 42.33
CA SER A 99 -18.89 16.46 42.48
C SER A 99 -19.55 17.41 43.51
N PRO A 100 -18.79 17.99 44.46
CA PRO A 100 -19.35 18.91 45.44
C PRO A 100 -19.91 20.17 44.77
N ALA A 101 -20.99 20.73 45.35
CA ALA A 101 -21.66 21.92 44.80
C ALA A 101 -20.66 23.09 44.67
N GLY A 102 -20.60 23.70 43.47
CA GLY A 102 -19.66 24.78 43.14
C GLY A 102 -18.38 24.34 42.42
N THR A 103 -18.26 23.05 42.07
CA THR A 103 -17.18 22.57 41.20
C THR A 103 -17.49 22.82 39.74
N THR A 104 -16.71 23.70 39.10
CA THR A 104 -16.66 23.77 37.64
C THR A 104 -15.82 22.58 37.17
N PRO A 105 -16.33 21.69 36.30
CA PRO A 105 -15.49 20.65 35.71
C PRO A 105 -14.30 21.34 35.03
N LEU A 106 -13.09 20.96 35.46
CA LEU A 106 -11.87 21.41 34.80
C LEU A 106 -11.95 20.98 33.33
N PRO A 107 -11.63 21.86 32.37
CA PRO A 107 -11.55 21.46 30.97
C PRO A 107 -10.63 20.25 30.86
N VAL A 108 -11.13 19.15 30.33
CA VAL A 108 -10.29 18.03 29.93
C VAL A 108 -9.49 18.53 28.74
N PHE A 109 -8.22 18.86 28.96
CA PHE A 109 -7.30 19.10 27.87
C PHE A 109 -6.93 17.72 27.31
N GLU A 110 -7.51 17.38 26.16
CA GLU A 110 -6.95 16.30 25.35
C GLU A 110 -5.48 16.65 25.08
N SER A 111 -4.57 15.73 25.42
CA SER A 111 -3.16 15.93 25.14
C SER A 111 -2.98 16.09 23.64
N THR A 112 -2.53 17.27 23.19
CA THR A 112 -2.18 17.48 21.79
C THR A 112 -1.20 16.39 21.40
N PRO A 113 -1.51 15.53 20.42
CA PRO A 113 -0.59 14.48 20.00
C PRO A 113 0.72 15.15 19.58
N ILE A 114 1.81 14.75 20.23
CA ILE A 114 3.14 15.20 19.82
C ILE A 114 3.35 14.64 18.41
N PRO A 115 3.48 15.48 17.38
CA PRO A 115 3.70 14.97 16.03
C PRO A 115 5.01 14.18 16.03
N THR A 116 4.94 12.93 15.57
CA THR A 116 6.13 12.12 15.34
C THR A 116 7.06 12.90 14.41
N GLN A 117 8.28 13.20 14.86
CA GLN A 117 9.24 13.93 14.04
C GLN A 117 9.68 13.06 12.87
N VAL A 118 9.10 13.30 11.70
CA VAL A 118 9.47 12.64 10.45
C VAL A 118 10.75 13.29 9.91
N PRO A 119 11.81 12.51 9.63
CA PRO A 119 13.03 13.05 9.02
C PRO A 119 12.76 13.73 7.67
N ASN A 120 13.43 14.84 7.38
CA ASN A 120 13.22 15.64 6.17
C ASN A 120 13.29 14.83 4.86
N TRP A 121 14.13 13.79 4.78
CA TRP A 121 14.26 12.97 3.57
C TRP A 121 12.98 12.16 3.27
N GLN A 122 12.23 11.73 4.29
CA GLN A 122 10.96 11.02 4.11
C GLN A 122 9.89 11.97 3.57
N ILE A 123 9.90 13.23 4.01
CA ILE A 123 9.02 14.30 3.50
C ILE A 123 9.32 14.55 2.02
N TRP A 124 10.60 14.70 1.66
CA TRP A 124 11.01 14.87 0.26
C TRP A 124 10.65 13.65 -0.60
N LEU A 125 10.83 12.43 -0.09
CA LEU A 125 10.46 11.21 -0.79
C LEU A 125 8.95 11.15 -1.07
N ALA A 126 8.10 11.46 -0.08
CA ALA A 126 6.65 11.50 -0.25
C ALA A 126 6.23 12.53 -1.31
N LEU A 127 6.76 13.76 -1.22
CA LEU A 127 6.48 14.83 -2.17
C LEU A 127 6.89 14.49 -3.61
N LEU A 128 8.02 13.79 -3.79
CA LEU A 128 8.52 13.41 -5.11
C LEU A 128 7.85 12.15 -5.67
N SER A 129 7.38 11.25 -4.81
CA SER A 129 6.77 9.98 -5.21
C SER A 129 5.26 10.05 -5.41
N GLY A 130 4.59 11.14 -5.02
CA GLY A 130 3.16 11.37 -5.25
C GLY A 130 2.25 10.39 -4.50
N LYS A 131 2.77 9.75 -3.46
CA LYS A 131 2.01 8.97 -2.47
C LYS A 131 2.01 9.69 -1.14
#